data_AF-A0A0F7LPL9-F1
#
_entry.id   AF-A0A0F7LPL9-F1
#
_cell.length_a   1.000
_cell.length_b   1.000
_cell.length_c   1.000
_cell.angle_alpha   90.00
_cell.angle_beta   90.00
_cell.angle_gamma   90.00
#
_symmetry.space_group_name_H-M   'P 1'
#
loop_
_entity.id
_entity.type
_entity.pdbx_description
1 polymer ?
#
loop_
_entity_poly.entity_id
_entity_poly.type
_entity_poly.pdbx_seq_one_letter_code
_entity_poly.pdbx_strand_id
1 'polypeptide(L)'
;MDNVIRYGDTVKILNNYQNWDGGYLSVYHNDTRPGAKHNVVTVTPSYSNLGGGIWRIESGTGKPIGSEIINNDTILPHNLYQCDGGYLTCYSEAGSEAPTEIYKVNTSDINLHAKTTMLWLINQQNVSQDGRITEEGIFALFNRYDKKGFLNTCNHATFANSKYQVFTSGSTPRLPYTGLWKMEKVNDPCAPNKPSNCGGECGTNDTGKYCFQLPQSIRFGLTAYDNTSTYQQTVKVYIDGLLIDTLTGKETTTKSYTSGTGKICIEIEGNGKPCKLRYSYNTLEGKPGAVIIGAENSTNNNYNDSIVILHWPLL
;
A
#
# COMPACT_ATOMS: atom_id res chain seq x y z
N MET A 1 21.42 1.80 7.36
CA MET A 1 20.19 1.39 6.65
C MET A 1 20.61 0.76 5.35
N ASP A 2 19.86 -0.20 4.82
CA ASP A 2 20.11 -0.67 3.46
C ASP A 2 19.67 0.39 2.44
N ASN A 3 20.29 0.38 1.27
CA ASN A 3 20.02 1.34 0.19
C ASN A 3 18.87 0.89 -0.73
N VAL A 4 18.16 -0.20 -0.39
CA VAL A 4 17.09 -0.79 -1.20
C VAL A 4 15.79 -0.02 -1.00
N ILE A 5 15.18 0.49 -2.08
CA ILE A 5 13.88 1.16 -2.04
C ILE A 5 12.75 0.14 -1.91
N ARG A 6 11.85 0.37 -0.96
CA ARG A 6 10.67 -0.47 -0.71
C ARG A 6 9.38 0.31 -0.93
N TYR A 7 8.30 -0.42 -1.18
CA TYR A 7 6.97 0.19 -1.19
C TYR A 7 6.64 0.80 0.18
N GLY A 8 6.13 2.02 0.18
CA GLY A 8 5.89 2.82 1.38
C GLY A 8 7.07 3.72 1.79
N ASP A 9 8.27 3.51 1.24
CA ASP A 9 9.37 4.45 1.45
C ASP A 9 9.03 5.83 0.88
N THR A 10 9.49 6.87 1.58
CA THR A 10 9.44 8.25 1.12
C THR A 10 10.78 8.69 0.56
N VAL A 11 10.74 9.35 -0.59
CA VAL A 11 11.92 9.72 -1.37
C VAL A 11 11.82 11.14 -1.89
N LYS A 12 12.98 11.75 -2.14
CA LYS A 12 13.12 12.81 -3.14
C LYS A 12 13.57 12.19 -4.46
N ILE A 13 13.17 12.79 -5.57
CA ILE A 13 13.48 12.26 -6.91
C ILE A 13 14.30 13.31 -7.69
N LEU A 14 15.60 13.07 -7.90
CA LEU A 14 16.53 14.01 -8.53
C LEU A 14 16.69 13.74 -10.03
N ASN A 15 16.57 14.78 -10.87
CA ASN A 15 16.72 14.68 -12.32
C ASN A 15 18.20 14.72 -12.75
N ASN A 16 18.59 13.89 -13.72
CA ASN A 16 19.97 13.76 -14.20
C ASN A 16 20.45 14.93 -15.08
N TYR A 17 19.53 15.77 -15.61
CA TYR A 17 19.89 16.83 -16.55
C TYR A 17 21.03 17.72 -16.01
N GLN A 18 21.95 18.10 -16.90
CA GLN A 18 23.15 18.89 -16.56
C GLN A 18 23.94 18.30 -15.38
N ASN A 19 24.24 17.00 -15.42
CA ASN A 19 25.03 16.29 -14.41
C ASN A 19 24.41 16.39 -13.01
N TRP A 20 23.14 15.97 -12.90
CA TRP A 20 22.35 15.98 -11.66
C TRP A 20 21.98 17.37 -11.13
N ASP A 21 22.11 18.43 -11.95
CA ASP A 21 21.62 19.77 -11.62
C ASP A 21 20.18 20.03 -12.11
N GLY A 22 19.52 19.03 -12.69
CA GLY A 22 18.13 19.13 -13.19
C GLY A 22 17.07 19.44 -12.13
N GLY A 23 17.43 19.34 -10.84
CA GLY A 23 16.55 19.62 -9.71
C GLY A 23 15.69 18.43 -9.30
N TYR A 24 14.99 18.59 -8.17
CA TYR A 24 14.14 17.55 -7.59
C TYR A 24 12.71 17.67 -8.08
N LEU A 25 12.10 16.54 -8.47
CA LEU A 25 10.68 16.46 -8.83
C LEU A 25 9.84 16.94 -7.64
N SER A 26 9.00 17.93 -7.88
CA SER A 26 8.17 18.57 -6.86
C SER A 26 6.83 18.97 -7.45
N VAL A 27 5.86 19.18 -6.57
CA VAL A 27 4.66 19.94 -6.91
C VAL A 27 4.89 21.43 -6.72
N TYR A 28 4.10 22.26 -7.39
CA TYR A 28 4.10 23.72 -7.22
C TYR A 28 2.74 24.33 -7.53
N HIS A 29 2.19 25.09 -6.57
CA HIS A 29 0.89 25.77 -6.66
C HIS A 29 -0.27 24.83 -7.02
N ASN A 30 -1.49 25.36 -7.02
CA ASN A 30 -2.63 24.62 -7.55
C ASN A 30 -2.60 24.62 -9.08
N ASP A 31 -2.93 23.48 -9.67
CA ASP A 31 -3.20 23.37 -11.09
C ASP A 31 -4.68 23.66 -11.33
N THR A 32 -4.97 24.70 -12.10
CA THR A 32 -6.35 25.16 -12.34
C THR A 32 -7.11 24.29 -13.34
N ARG A 33 -6.44 23.29 -13.95
CA ARG A 33 -7.08 22.36 -14.88
C ARG A 33 -8.04 21.40 -14.15
N PRO A 34 -9.18 21.03 -14.76
CA PRO A 34 -10.19 20.18 -14.12
C PRO A 34 -9.63 18.85 -13.56
N GLY A 35 -9.80 18.62 -12.27
CA GLY A 35 -9.36 17.39 -11.61
C GLY A 35 -7.85 17.27 -11.39
N ALA A 36 -7.08 18.33 -11.65
CA ALA A 36 -5.70 18.45 -11.23
C ALA A 36 -5.62 19.05 -9.82
N LYS A 37 -4.61 18.65 -9.05
CA LYS A 37 -4.28 19.22 -7.74
C LYS A 37 -3.16 20.24 -7.87
N HIS A 38 -1.98 19.80 -8.29
CA HIS A 38 -0.80 20.67 -8.37
C HIS A 38 -0.03 20.50 -9.67
N ASN A 39 0.64 21.57 -10.11
CA ASN A 39 1.57 21.49 -11.23
C ASN A 39 2.79 20.68 -10.79
N VAL A 40 3.41 19.95 -11.72
CA VAL A 40 4.63 19.19 -11.45
C VAL A 40 5.80 19.82 -12.18
N VAL A 41 6.85 20.12 -11.44
CA VAL A 41 8.07 20.79 -11.91
C VAL A 41 9.29 20.17 -11.23
N THR A 42 10.49 20.56 -11.63
CA THR A 42 11.68 20.37 -10.78
C THR A 42 12.03 21.63 -10.02
N VAL A 43 12.59 21.49 -8.81
CA VAL A 43 12.97 22.59 -7.93
C VAL A 43 14.43 22.49 -7.47
N THR A 44 14.96 23.59 -6.96
CA THR A 44 16.30 23.63 -6.36
C THR A 44 16.38 22.78 -5.07
N PRO A 45 17.57 22.29 -4.70
CA PRO A 45 17.76 21.49 -3.48
C PRO A 45 17.26 22.16 -2.19
N SER A 46 17.38 23.49 -2.07
CA SER A 46 16.92 24.23 -0.89
C SER A 46 15.40 24.22 -0.72
N TYR A 47 14.65 23.99 -1.81
CA TYR A 47 13.18 24.00 -1.80
C TYR A 47 12.56 22.61 -1.81
N SER A 48 13.32 21.54 -2.08
CA SER A 48 12.79 20.18 -2.24
C SER A 48 12.07 19.66 -0.98
N ASN A 49 12.50 20.09 0.21
CA ASN A 49 11.89 19.66 1.48
C ASN A 49 10.72 20.57 1.93
N LEU A 50 10.67 21.81 1.42
CA LEU A 50 9.71 22.84 1.85
C LEU A 50 8.53 22.98 0.89
N GLY A 51 8.69 22.57 -0.37
CA GLY A 51 7.78 22.90 -1.47
C GLY A 51 6.94 21.75 -2.03
N GLY A 52 7.07 20.54 -1.49
CA GLY A 52 6.38 19.35 -2.02
C GLY A 52 7.24 18.44 -2.88
N GLY A 53 8.56 18.36 -2.64
CA GLY A 53 9.48 17.46 -3.34
C GLY A 53 9.59 16.06 -2.75
N ILE A 54 8.74 15.71 -1.78
CA ILE A 54 8.74 14.41 -1.10
C ILE A 54 7.60 13.55 -1.66
N TRP A 55 7.94 12.33 -2.05
CA TRP A 55 7.05 11.36 -2.68
C TRP A 55 7.08 10.04 -1.93
N ARG A 56 5.91 9.47 -1.63
CA ARG A 56 5.79 8.08 -1.18
C ARG A 56 5.66 7.18 -2.39
N ILE A 57 6.43 6.09 -2.42
CA ILE A 57 6.36 5.11 -3.50
C ILE A 57 5.37 4.01 -3.13
N GLU A 58 4.16 4.07 -3.68
CA GLU A 58 3.12 3.08 -3.43
C GLU A 58 3.06 2.03 -4.56
N SER A 59 2.43 0.88 -4.28
CA SER A 59 2.32 -0.19 -5.27
C SER A 59 1.14 0.01 -6.22
N GLY A 60 1.42 0.05 -7.52
CA GLY A 60 0.39 0.06 -8.56
C GLY A 60 -0.41 -1.24 -8.67
N THR A 61 0.17 -2.37 -8.24
CA THR A 61 -0.38 -3.73 -8.37
C THR A 61 -0.79 -4.38 -7.05
N GLY A 62 -0.85 -3.62 -5.94
CA GLY A 62 -1.24 -4.15 -4.63
C GLY A 62 -0.18 -4.96 -3.86
N LYS A 63 1.11 -4.83 -4.17
CA LYS A 63 2.19 -5.36 -3.32
C LYS A 63 2.19 -4.67 -1.94
N PRO A 64 2.50 -5.38 -0.85
CA PRO A 64 2.44 -4.82 0.50
C PRO A 64 3.57 -3.83 0.76
N ILE A 65 3.31 -2.87 1.65
CA ILE A 65 4.31 -1.94 2.20
C ILE A 65 5.47 -2.74 2.82
N GLY A 66 6.70 -2.26 2.63
CA GLY A 66 7.92 -2.93 3.04
C GLY A 66 8.44 -3.96 2.04
N SER A 67 7.69 -4.29 0.99
CA SER A 67 8.21 -5.14 -0.08
C SER A 67 9.25 -4.39 -0.90
N GLU A 68 10.33 -5.08 -1.28
CA GLU A 68 11.36 -4.55 -2.18
C GLU A 68 10.76 -4.23 -3.55
N ILE A 69 11.15 -3.07 -4.10
CA ILE A 69 10.78 -2.71 -5.47
C ILE A 69 11.79 -3.35 -6.41
N ILE A 70 11.28 -4.08 -7.41
CA ILE A 70 12.08 -4.73 -8.44
C ILE A 70 11.93 -3.97 -9.76
N ASN A 71 12.99 -3.96 -10.57
CA ASN A 71 12.97 -3.38 -11.90
C ASN A 71 11.77 -3.88 -12.74
N ASN A 72 11.13 -2.95 -13.44
CA ASN A 72 9.85 -3.10 -14.16
C ASN A 72 8.61 -3.22 -13.28
N ASP A 73 8.71 -3.01 -11.98
CA ASP A 73 7.52 -2.88 -11.14
C ASP A 73 6.66 -1.68 -11.55
N THR A 74 5.35 -1.81 -11.35
CA THR A 74 4.42 -0.70 -11.51
C THR A 74 4.23 0.01 -10.17
N ILE A 75 4.58 1.28 -10.11
CA ILE A 75 4.52 2.14 -8.93
C ILE A 75 3.44 3.22 -9.08
N LEU A 76 3.02 3.76 -7.94
CA LEU A 76 2.16 4.92 -7.79
C LEU A 76 2.93 5.97 -6.97
N PRO A 77 3.60 6.95 -7.59
CA PRO A 77 4.25 8.03 -6.86
C PRO A 77 3.19 8.98 -6.28
N HIS A 78 3.09 9.03 -4.96
CA HIS A 78 2.15 9.87 -4.22
C HIS A 78 2.90 11.04 -3.59
N ASN A 79 2.54 12.27 -3.98
CA ASN A 79 3.12 13.47 -3.44
C ASN A 79 2.62 13.77 -2.02
N LEU A 80 3.53 14.10 -1.10
CA LEU A 80 3.21 14.34 0.31
C LEU A 80 3.10 15.82 0.68
N TYR A 81 2.99 16.74 -0.29
CA TYR A 81 2.76 18.15 0.00
C TYR A 81 1.50 18.32 0.84
N GLN A 82 1.66 18.92 2.02
CA GLN A 82 0.59 19.09 3.03
C GLN A 82 -0.16 17.80 3.37
N CYS A 83 0.46 16.64 3.14
CA CYS A 83 -0.13 15.32 3.31
C CYS A 83 -1.36 15.01 2.43
N ASP A 84 -1.58 15.80 1.37
CA ASP A 84 -2.70 15.63 0.42
C ASP A 84 -2.31 15.98 -1.04
N GLY A 85 -1.03 15.85 -1.38
CA GLY A 85 -0.48 16.34 -2.65
C GLY A 85 -0.92 15.59 -3.92
N GLY A 86 -1.52 14.40 -3.78
CA GLY A 86 -2.05 13.60 -4.89
C GLY A 86 -1.01 12.79 -5.66
N TYR A 87 -1.46 12.04 -6.67
CA TYR A 87 -0.64 11.06 -7.40
C TYR A 87 -0.09 11.65 -8.69
N LEU A 88 1.15 11.32 -9.05
CA LEU A 88 1.79 11.74 -10.30
C LEU A 88 1.00 11.22 -11.51
N THR A 89 0.45 12.12 -12.31
CA THR A 89 -0.60 11.82 -13.30
C THR A 89 -0.25 12.38 -14.68
N CYS A 90 -0.41 11.54 -15.72
CA CYS A 90 -0.48 12.03 -17.10
C CYS A 90 -1.85 12.66 -17.34
N TYR A 91 -1.88 13.89 -17.85
CA TYR A 91 -3.14 14.64 -17.93
C TYR A 91 -3.60 14.88 -19.38
N SER A 92 -3.14 15.97 -20.00
CA SER A 92 -3.52 16.39 -21.35
C SER A 92 -2.31 16.38 -22.26
N GLU A 93 -2.53 16.48 -23.58
CA GLU A 93 -1.43 16.66 -24.52
C GLU A 93 -0.60 17.91 -24.15
N ALA A 94 0.72 17.83 -24.40
CA ALA A 94 1.63 18.94 -24.17
C ALA A 94 1.22 20.17 -25.01
N GLY A 95 0.91 19.97 -26.29
CA GLY A 95 0.51 21.05 -27.19
C GLY A 95 1.66 22.00 -27.49
N SER A 96 1.35 23.28 -27.72
CA SER A 96 2.33 24.27 -28.19
C SER A 96 3.37 24.70 -27.15
N GLU A 97 3.15 24.44 -25.86
CA GLU A 97 4.12 24.79 -24.81
C GLU A 97 5.35 23.87 -24.81
N ALA A 98 5.21 22.64 -25.30
CA ALA A 98 6.29 21.69 -25.45
C ALA A 98 6.01 20.74 -26.63
N PRO A 99 6.21 21.22 -27.89
CA PRO A 99 5.77 20.51 -29.09
C PRO A 99 6.41 19.13 -29.33
N THR A 100 7.51 18.84 -28.66
CA THR A 100 8.23 17.56 -28.73
C THR A 100 7.80 16.58 -27.65
N GLU A 101 7.00 17.02 -26.68
CA GLU A 101 6.51 16.22 -25.57
C GLU A 101 5.11 15.68 -25.86
N ILE A 102 4.70 14.62 -25.15
CA ILE A 102 3.46 13.89 -25.37
C ILE A 102 2.35 14.42 -24.45
N TYR A 103 2.49 14.21 -23.14
CA TYR A 103 1.53 14.67 -22.15
C TYR A 103 2.16 15.60 -21.12
N LYS A 104 1.38 16.57 -20.67
CA LYS A 104 1.63 17.32 -19.44
C LYS A 104 1.51 16.38 -18.23
N VAL A 105 2.27 16.68 -17.19
CA VAL A 105 2.24 15.95 -15.92
C VAL A 105 1.80 16.88 -14.80
N ASN A 106 0.89 16.39 -13.96
CA ASN A 106 0.43 17.07 -12.76
C ASN A 106 0.24 16.04 -11.63
N THR A 107 -0.31 16.48 -10.49
CA THR A 107 -0.87 15.55 -9.52
C THR A 107 -2.39 15.57 -9.54
N SER A 108 -3.02 14.45 -9.16
CA SER A 108 -4.48 14.31 -9.07
C SER A 108 -4.88 13.32 -7.98
N ASP A 109 -6.12 13.40 -7.52
CA ASP A 109 -6.71 12.37 -6.68
C ASP A 109 -6.92 11.07 -7.45
N ILE A 110 -6.69 9.94 -6.77
CA ILE A 110 -6.71 8.60 -7.36
C ILE A 110 -8.04 8.21 -8.02
N ASN A 111 -9.14 8.84 -7.61
CA ASN A 111 -10.49 8.53 -8.06
C ASN A 111 -11.02 9.48 -9.14
N LEU A 112 -10.28 10.53 -9.51
CA LEU A 112 -10.75 11.56 -10.46
C LEU A 112 -10.43 11.21 -11.92
N HIS A 113 -9.34 10.48 -12.17
CA HIS A 113 -8.95 10.05 -13.52
C HIS A 113 -8.81 8.53 -13.58
N ALA A 114 -8.77 7.99 -14.79
CA ALA A 114 -8.48 6.59 -14.99
C ALA A 114 -7.13 6.24 -14.33
N LYS A 115 -7.11 5.26 -13.43
CA LYS A 115 -5.90 4.86 -12.68
C LYS A 115 -4.68 4.62 -13.59
N THR A 116 -4.89 4.21 -14.84
CA THR A 116 -3.84 4.01 -15.85
C THR A 116 -2.99 5.25 -16.12
N THR A 117 -3.52 6.47 -15.94
CA THR A 117 -2.75 7.72 -16.08
C THR A 117 -1.74 7.94 -14.96
N MET A 118 -1.91 7.25 -13.82
CA MET A 118 -1.08 7.37 -12.62
C MET A 118 -0.09 6.22 -12.45
N LEU A 119 -0.17 5.17 -13.27
CA LEU A 119 0.68 3.99 -13.15
C LEU A 119 1.99 4.17 -13.93
N TRP A 120 3.11 4.11 -13.21
CA TRP A 120 4.44 4.26 -13.77
C TRP A 120 5.22 2.97 -13.63
N LEU A 121 5.80 2.46 -14.72
CA LEU A 121 6.81 1.42 -14.66
C LEU A 121 8.15 2.04 -14.29
N ILE A 122 8.83 1.50 -13.29
CA ILE A 122 10.19 1.90 -12.93
C ILE A 122 11.22 1.05 -13.67
N ASN A 123 12.09 1.67 -14.46
CA ASN A 123 13.11 0.99 -15.26
C ASN A 123 14.51 1.47 -14.85
N GLN A 124 15.26 0.64 -14.15
CA GLN A 124 16.64 0.93 -13.75
C GLN A 124 17.62 0.65 -14.90
N GLN A 125 18.61 1.53 -15.06
CA GLN A 125 19.77 1.31 -15.90
C GLN A 125 20.79 0.45 -15.16
N ASN A 126 21.54 -0.39 -15.88
CA ASN A 126 22.55 -1.29 -15.30
C ASN A 126 21.96 -2.12 -14.15
N VAL A 127 20.83 -2.79 -14.45
CA VAL A 127 20.06 -3.59 -13.49
C VAL A 127 20.97 -4.61 -12.80
N SER A 128 20.96 -4.61 -11.46
CA SER A 128 21.68 -5.60 -10.66
C SER A 128 21.11 -7.00 -10.90
N GLN A 129 21.87 -8.04 -10.54
CA GLN A 129 21.42 -9.42 -10.75
C GLN A 129 20.13 -9.76 -9.99
N ASP A 130 19.89 -9.13 -8.83
CA ASP A 130 18.68 -9.28 -8.04
C ASP A 130 17.54 -8.33 -8.48
N GLY A 131 17.80 -7.44 -9.44
CA GLY A 131 16.83 -6.51 -10.00
C GLY A 131 16.33 -5.43 -9.05
N ARG A 132 16.91 -5.30 -7.85
CA ARG A 132 16.43 -4.38 -6.83
C ARG A 132 16.66 -2.92 -7.22
N ILE A 133 15.65 -2.09 -6.94
CA ILE A 133 15.79 -0.64 -7.01
C ILE A 133 16.50 -0.14 -5.76
N THR A 134 17.54 0.69 -5.94
CA THR A 134 18.33 1.25 -4.84
C THR A 134 18.52 2.76 -4.98
N GLU A 135 18.95 3.44 -3.91
CA GLU A 135 19.28 4.88 -3.92
C GLU A 135 20.45 5.23 -4.87
N GLU A 136 21.32 4.25 -5.15
CA GLU A 136 22.42 4.41 -6.10
C GLU A 136 21.97 4.22 -7.56
N GLY A 137 20.80 3.59 -7.75
CA GLY A 137 20.23 3.28 -9.05
C GLY A 137 19.82 4.53 -9.84
N ILE A 138 20.03 4.46 -11.15
CA ILE A 138 19.54 5.46 -12.10
C ILE A 138 18.35 4.84 -12.82
N PHE A 139 17.19 5.48 -12.79
CA PHE A 139 15.98 4.92 -13.38
C PHE A 139 15.24 5.90 -14.30
N ALA A 140 14.43 5.33 -15.18
CA ALA A 140 13.40 6.03 -15.93
C ALA A 140 12.03 5.62 -15.38
N LEU A 141 11.07 6.54 -15.43
CA LEU A 141 9.67 6.26 -15.11
C LEU A 141 8.86 6.28 -16.40
N PHE A 142 8.23 5.16 -16.75
CA PHE A 142 7.50 4.98 -17.99
C PHE A 142 6.01 4.82 -17.74
N ASN A 143 5.22 5.78 -18.22
CA ASN A 143 3.77 5.69 -18.17
C ASN A 143 3.25 4.96 -19.40
N ARG A 144 2.34 3.99 -19.19
CA ARG A 144 1.74 3.19 -20.27
C ARG A 144 0.39 3.72 -20.77
N TYR A 145 -0.03 4.88 -20.30
CA TYR A 145 -1.26 5.52 -20.74
C TYR A 145 -1.15 5.96 -22.21
N ASP A 146 -2.13 5.52 -23.00
CA ASP A 146 -2.37 5.90 -24.40
C ASP A 146 -1.09 5.94 -25.26
N LYS A 147 -0.55 7.11 -25.60
CA LYS A 147 0.66 7.25 -26.45
C LYS A 147 1.94 6.72 -25.81
N LYS A 148 1.92 6.49 -24.49
CA LYS A 148 3.02 6.00 -23.64
C LYS A 148 4.24 6.93 -23.65
N GLY A 149 4.87 7.12 -22.52
CA GLY A 149 6.01 8.02 -22.46
C GLY A 149 6.78 7.98 -21.16
N PHE A 150 8.01 8.45 -21.22
CA PHE A 150 8.90 8.57 -20.08
C PHE A 150 8.75 9.92 -19.41
N LEU A 151 8.73 9.93 -18.08
CA LEU A 151 8.78 11.17 -17.30
C LEU A 151 10.07 11.93 -17.63
N ASN A 152 9.91 13.20 -18.03
CA ASN A 152 10.94 13.98 -18.66
C ASN A 152 10.87 15.44 -18.24
N THR A 153 12.02 16.09 -18.05
CA THR A 153 12.11 17.54 -17.92
C THR A 153 12.19 18.19 -19.29
N CYS A 154 11.46 19.28 -19.48
CA CYS A 154 11.47 20.05 -20.72
C CYS A 154 11.12 21.50 -20.42
N ASN A 155 11.81 22.44 -21.06
CA ASN A 155 11.66 23.90 -20.87
C ASN A 155 11.85 24.39 -19.42
N HIS A 156 12.17 25.67 -19.27
CA HIS A 156 12.24 26.28 -17.96
C HIS A 156 10.84 26.43 -17.34
N ALA A 157 10.74 26.13 -16.05
CA ALA A 157 9.55 26.46 -15.28
C ALA A 157 9.56 27.95 -14.92
N THR A 158 8.37 28.56 -14.87
CA THR A 158 8.21 30.00 -14.64
C THR A 158 7.98 30.35 -13.17
N PHE A 159 8.04 29.37 -12.27
CA PHE A 159 7.77 29.54 -10.85
C PHE A 159 9.04 29.83 -10.04
N ALA A 160 8.89 30.53 -8.92
CA ALA A 160 10.02 30.80 -8.03
C ALA A 160 10.62 29.48 -7.51
N ASN A 161 11.96 29.40 -7.43
CA ASN A 161 12.73 28.23 -6.99
C ASN A 161 12.55 26.96 -7.85
N SER A 162 11.80 27.05 -8.96
CA SER A 162 11.69 25.97 -9.94
C SER A 162 12.81 26.04 -10.98
N LYS A 163 13.11 24.91 -11.62
CA LYS A 163 14.11 24.81 -12.70
C LYS A 163 13.45 24.48 -14.03
N TYR A 164 12.77 23.34 -14.12
CA TYR A 164 12.20 22.84 -15.38
C TYR A 164 10.76 22.37 -15.21
N GLN A 165 9.98 22.43 -16.31
CA GLN A 165 8.67 21.80 -16.34
C GLN A 165 8.82 20.30 -16.58
N VAL A 166 7.76 19.54 -16.28
CA VAL A 166 7.77 18.08 -16.35
C VAL A 166 6.64 17.58 -17.25
N PHE A 167 7.01 16.70 -18.17
CA PHE A 167 6.14 16.12 -19.19
C PHE A 167 6.41 14.61 -19.31
N THR A 168 5.69 13.97 -20.22
CA THR A 168 6.08 12.69 -20.79
C THR A 168 6.64 12.86 -22.19
N SER A 169 7.65 12.06 -22.53
CA SER A 169 8.30 12.07 -23.86
C SER A 169 8.36 10.66 -24.44
N GLY A 170 8.35 10.56 -25.77
CA GLY A 170 8.62 9.30 -26.46
C GLY A 170 10.10 8.89 -26.36
N SER A 171 10.47 7.73 -26.89
CA SER A 171 11.87 7.28 -26.92
C SER A 171 12.76 8.17 -27.81
N THR A 172 12.17 8.83 -28.79
CA THR A 172 12.77 9.82 -29.71
C THR A 172 11.74 10.94 -29.83
N PRO A 173 12.03 12.22 -29.46
CA PRO A 173 13.30 12.93 -29.51
C PRO A 173 13.83 13.40 -28.13
N ARG A 174 13.97 12.51 -27.14
CA ARG A 174 14.46 12.91 -25.81
C ARG A 174 15.87 13.51 -25.90
N LEU A 175 16.02 14.71 -25.32
CA LEU A 175 17.35 15.23 -25.05
C LEU A 175 18.08 14.25 -24.11
N PRO A 176 19.41 14.11 -24.25
CA PRO A 176 20.17 13.27 -23.34
C PRO A 176 19.88 13.66 -21.90
N TYR A 177 19.64 12.66 -21.06
CA TYR A 177 19.58 12.78 -19.60
C TYR A 177 18.38 13.52 -18.98
N THR A 178 17.42 14.02 -19.77
CA THR A 178 16.27 14.79 -19.24
C THR A 178 15.19 13.95 -18.55
N GLY A 179 15.20 12.63 -18.72
CA GLY A 179 14.23 11.75 -18.03
C GLY A 179 14.88 10.54 -17.36
N LEU A 180 16.09 10.74 -16.86
CA LEU A 180 16.73 9.83 -15.92
C LEU A 180 16.72 10.45 -14.53
N TRP A 181 16.53 9.61 -13.53
CA TRP A 181 16.21 10.04 -12.18
C TRP A 181 16.96 9.19 -11.14
N LYS A 182 17.16 9.75 -9.95
CA LYS A 182 17.66 9.09 -8.74
C LYS A 182 16.66 9.26 -7.60
N MET A 183 16.62 8.31 -6.68
CA MET A 183 15.81 8.39 -5.46
C MET A 183 16.73 8.52 -4.27
N GLU A 184 16.39 9.44 -3.38
CA GLU A 184 17.05 9.62 -2.09
C GLU A 184 15.99 9.42 -1.02
N LYS A 185 16.17 8.42 -0.15
CA LYS A 185 15.26 8.20 0.97
C LYS A 185 15.30 9.40 1.90
N VAL A 186 14.12 9.76 2.39
CA VAL A 186 13.93 10.82 3.37
C VAL A 186 12.91 10.37 4.40
N ASN A 187 12.90 11.04 5.55
CA ASN A 187 11.87 10.82 6.55
C ASN A 187 10.51 11.24 5.99
N ASP A 188 9.49 10.42 6.27
CA ASP A 188 8.13 10.68 5.85
C ASP A 188 7.54 11.85 6.66
N PRO A 189 7.28 13.02 6.05
CA PRO A 189 6.72 14.19 6.75
C PRO A 189 5.24 13.99 7.10
N CYS A 190 4.61 12.99 6.47
CA CYS A 190 3.19 12.67 6.55
C CYS A 190 3.02 11.22 7.01
N ALA A 191 3.98 10.71 7.79
CA ALA A 191 3.88 9.41 8.40
C ALA A 191 2.55 9.38 9.16
N PRO A 192 1.59 8.49 8.81
CA PRO A 192 0.52 8.22 9.75
C PRO A 192 1.22 7.77 11.04
N ASN A 193 0.77 8.22 12.21
CA ASN A 193 1.21 7.66 13.48
C ASN A 193 0.85 6.15 13.47
N LYS A 194 1.74 5.31 12.93
CA LYS A 194 1.54 3.86 12.86
C LYS A 194 2.87 3.19 13.19
N PRO A 195 2.97 2.51 14.34
CA PRO A 195 4.10 1.64 14.64
C PRO A 195 4.20 0.61 13.51
N SER A 196 5.41 0.43 12.97
CA SER A 196 5.71 -0.34 11.76
C SER A 196 5.41 -1.85 11.83
N ASN A 197 4.83 -2.34 12.93
CA ASN A 197 4.82 -3.77 13.25
C ASN A 197 3.41 -4.32 13.57
N CYS A 198 2.34 -3.58 13.29
CA CYS A 198 0.96 -4.07 13.49
C CYS A 198 0.48 -4.89 12.27
N GLY A 199 0.97 -6.12 12.11
CA GLY A 199 0.54 -7.06 11.07
C GLY A 199 -0.80 -7.73 11.39
N GLY A 200 -1.74 -7.68 10.44
CA GLY A 200 -3.03 -8.37 10.55
C GLY A 200 -3.58 -8.84 9.22
N GLU A 201 -4.40 -9.88 9.26
CA GLU A 201 -5.04 -10.51 8.11
C GLU A 201 -6.55 -10.50 8.30
N CYS A 202 -7.29 -10.45 7.19
CA CYS A 202 -8.74 -10.63 7.20
C CYS A 202 -9.17 -11.47 5.99
N GLY A 203 -10.33 -12.12 6.11
CA GLY A 203 -10.80 -12.99 5.03
C GLY A 203 -12.16 -13.62 5.28
N THR A 204 -12.48 -14.57 4.40
CA THR A 204 -13.73 -15.34 4.38
C THR A 204 -13.47 -16.82 4.37
N ASN A 205 -14.39 -17.60 4.92
CA ASN A 205 -14.40 -19.04 4.77
C ASN A 205 -15.84 -19.58 4.83
N ASP A 206 -16.27 -20.26 3.78
CA ASP A 206 -17.63 -20.84 3.70
C ASP A 206 -17.66 -22.33 4.09
N THR A 207 -16.54 -22.87 4.58
CA THR A 207 -16.44 -24.26 5.06
C THR A 207 -16.71 -24.36 6.57
N GLY A 208 -17.08 -23.26 7.23
CA GLY A 208 -17.32 -23.18 8.67
C GLY A 208 -16.09 -23.38 9.53
N LYS A 209 -14.88 -23.41 8.96
CA LYS A 209 -13.65 -23.68 9.72
C LYS A 209 -12.49 -22.84 9.23
N TYR A 210 -11.84 -22.14 10.15
CA TYR A 210 -10.65 -21.37 9.84
C TYR A 210 -9.52 -21.63 10.84
N CYS A 211 -8.29 -21.68 10.33
CA CYS A 211 -7.09 -21.93 11.11
C CYS A 211 -6.17 -20.72 11.06
N PHE A 212 -5.55 -20.39 12.18
CA PHE A 212 -4.59 -19.31 12.34
C PHE A 212 -3.40 -19.77 13.19
N GLN A 213 -2.29 -19.05 13.05
CA GLN A 213 -1.05 -19.35 13.76
C GLN A 213 -0.87 -18.39 14.93
N LEU A 214 -0.98 -18.90 16.15
CA LEU A 214 -0.58 -18.22 17.38
C LEU A 214 0.91 -18.50 17.67
N PRO A 215 1.54 -17.69 18.54
CA PRO A 215 2.82 -18.05 19.13
C PRO A 215 2.74 -19.42 19.83
N GLN A 216 3.83 -20.17 19.75
CA GLN A 216 3.95 -21.46 20.40
C GLN A 216 3.78 -21.35 21.93
N SER A 217 3.07 -22.31 22.50
CA SER A 217 2.85 -22.47 23.96
C SER A 217 2.35 -21.21 24.67
N ILE A 218 1.56 -20.37 23.98
CA ILE A 218 0.97 -19.18 24.56
C ILE A 218 -0.39 -19.50 25.19
N ARG A 219 -0.66 -18.91 26.35
CA ARG A 219 -2.02 -18.88 26.90
C ARG A 219 -2.87 -17.86 26.16
N PHE A 220 -4.05 -18.27 25.73
CA PHE A 220 -5.03 -17.41 25.08
C PHE A 220 -6.42 -17.63 25.68
N GLY A 221 -7.20 -16.55 25.72
CA GLY A 221 -8.62 -16.58 26.05
C GLY A 221 -9.43 -16.71 24.77
N LEU A 222 -10.57 -17.38 24.86
CA LEU A 222 -11.59 -17.45 23.83
C LEU A 222 -12.93 -17.08 24.45
N THR A 223 -13.61 -16.11 23.86
CA THR A 223 -14.99 -15.76 24.18
C THR A 223 -15.85 -16.03 22.95
N ALA A 224 -16.86 -16.87 23.10
CA ALA A 224 -17.86 -17.14 22.08
C ALA A 224 -19.19 -16.52 22.52
N TYR A 225 -19.77 -15.70 21.64
CA TYR A 225 -21.10 -15.14 21.74
C TYR A 225 -22.01 -15.92 20.80
N ASP A 226 -23.05 -16.56 21.34
CA ASP A 226 -24.18 -17.00 20.54
C ASP A 226 -25.23 -15.89 20.56
N ASN A 227 -25.46 -15.28 19.40
CA ASN A 227 -26.27 -14.08 19.23
C ASN A 227 -27.59 -14.38 18.51
N THR A 228 -27.90 -15.65 18.25
CA THR A 228 -29.13 -16.06 17.59
C THR A 228 -30.06 -16.80 18.55
N SER A 229 -31.33 -16.41 18.58
CA SER A 229 -32.36 -17.14 19.33
C SER A 229 -32.96 -18.31 18.52
N THR A 230 -32.67 -18.35 17.22
CA THR A 230 -33.33 -19.21 16.23
C THR A 230 -32.60 -20.53 16.01
N TYR A 231 -31.27 -20.51 16.07
CA TYR A 231 -30.42 -21.68 15.77
C TYR A 231 -29.45 -21.92 16.91
N GLN A 232 -29.08 -23.19 17.13
CA GLN A 232 -28.02 -23.50 18.09
C GLN A 232 -26.67 -23.33 17.39
N GLN A 233 -25.83 -22.45 17.92
CA GLN A 233 -24.45 -22.31 17.46
C GLN A 233 -23.54 -23.24 18.26
N THR A 234 -22.64 -23.90 17.55
CA THR A 234 -21.64 -24.82 18.11
C THR A 234 -20.26 -24.35 17.66
N VAL A 235 -19.39 -24.00 18.62
CA VAL A 235 -18.01 -23.59 18.37
C VAL A 235 -17.07 -24.70 18.82
N LYS A 236 -16.40 -25.34 17.87
CA LYS A 236 -15.39 -26.38 18.11
C LYS A 236 -14.00 -25.77 18.05
N VAL A 237 -13.21 -26.04 19.08
CA VAL A 237 -11.85 -25.52 19.24
C VAL A 237 -10.84 -26.64 18.97
N TYR A 238 -9.99 -26.43 17.97
CA TYR A 238 -8.92 -27.36 17.65
C TYR A 238 -7.56 -26.74 17.98
N ILE A 239 -6.68 -27.51 18.60
CA ILE A 239 -5.29 -27.15 18.86
C ILE A 239 -4.40 -28.24 18.27
N ASP A 240 -3.49 -27.85 17.40
CA ASP A 240 -2.59 -28.75 16.66
C ASP A 240 -3.34 -29.88 15.92
N GLY A 241 -4.54 -29.57 15.44
CA GLY A 241 -5.42 -30.50 14.72
C GLY A 241 -6.28 -31.40 15.61
N LEU A 242 -6.08 -31.39 16.93
CA LEU A 242 -6.90 -32.13 17.89
C LEU A 242 -8.10 -31.30 18.34
N LEU A 243 -9.29 -31.89 18.35
CA LEU A 243 -10.47 -31.27 18.95
C LEU A 243 -10.30 -31.23 20.47
N ILE A 244 -10.19 -30.03 21.04
CA ILE A 244 -9.96 -29.82 22.47
C ILE A 244 -11.25 -29.50 23.21
N ASP A 245 -12.14 -28.73 22.60
CA ASP A 245 -13.40 -28.34 23.23
C ASP A 245 -14.51 -28.14 22.20
N THR A 246 -15.76 -28.24 22.67
CA THR A 246 -16.99 -27.96 21.91
C THR A 246 -17.90 -27.11 22.78
N LEU A 247 -17.98 -25.83 22.44
CA LEU A 247 -18.78 -24.85 23.14
C LEU A 247 -20.15 -24.78 22.48
N THR A 248 -21.19 -24.97 23.28
CA THR A 248 -22.57 -25.01 22.83
C THR A 248 -23.44 -24.26 23.83
N GLY A 249 -24.28 -23.33 23.38
CA GLY A 249 -25.26 -22.67 24.25
C GLY A 249 -25.61 -21.25 23.83
N LYS A 250 -26.80 -20.81 24.24
CA LYS A 250 -27.42 -19.50 23.91
C LYS A 250 -26.83 -18.31 24.70
N GLU A 251 -25.64 -18.46 25.27
CA GLU A 251 -25.03 -17.47 26.18
C GLU A 251 -23.56 -17.22 25.85
N THR A 252 -23.02 -16.14 26.41
CA THR A 252 -21.58 -15.84 26.29
C THR A 252 -20.76 -16.86 27.05
N THR A 253 -19.90 -17.59 26.35
CA THR A 253 -18.99 -18.58 26.95
C THR A 253 -17.55 -18.11 26.85
N THR A 254 -16.84 -18.08 27.97
CA THR A 254 -15.41 -17.74 28.02
C THR A 254 -14.58 -18.92 28.54
N LYS A 255 -13.51 -19.27 27.84
CA LYS A 255 -12.55 -20.33 28.19
C LYS A 255 -11.12 -19.86 27.93
N SER A 256 -10.16 -20.55 28.54
CA SER A 256 -8.73 -20.29 28.30
C SER A 256 -8.01 -21.58 27.95
N TYR A 257 -7.07 -21.50 27.02
CA TYR A 257 -6.31 -22.64 26.50
C TYR A 257 -4.82 -22.30 26.36
N THR A 258 -4.02 -23.30 25.99
CA THR A 258 -2.59 -23.13 25.65
C THR A 258 -2.35 -23.65 24.23
N SER A 259 -1.67 -22.87 23.39
CA SER A 259 -1.67 -23.05 21.93
C SER A 259 -0.85 -24.21 21.36
N GLY A 260 -0.17 -25.02 22.18
CA GLY A 260 0.67 -26.12 21.67
C GLY A 260 1.76 -25.62 20.72
N THR A 261 1.81 -26.12 19.48
CA THR A 261 2.69 -25.63 18.39
C THR A 261 2.26 -24.29 17.80
N GLY A 262 1.07 -23.82 18.16
CA GLY A 262 0.50 -22.54 17.75
C GLY A 262 -0.59 -22.66 16.69
N LYS A 263 -0.85 -23.84 16.12
CA LYS A 263 -1.89 -24.02 15.12
C LYS A 263 -3.26 -24.16 15.81
N ILE A 264 -4.09 -23.13 15.70
CA ILE A 264 -5.43 -23.12 16.26
C ILE A 264 -6.43 -23.09 15.11
N CYS A 265 -7.47 -23.92 15.18
CA CYS A 265 -8.60 -23.83 14.25
C CYS A 265 -9.90 -23.68 15.02
N ILE A 266 -10.75 -22.78 14.54
CA ILE A 266 -12.10 -22.59 15.05
C ILE A 266 -13.06 -23.04 13.97
N GLU A 267 -13.94 -23.96 14.33
CA GLU A 267 -15.03 -24.44 13.49
C GLU A 267 -16.36 -24.02 14.13
N ILE A 268 -17.24 -23.43 13.34
CA ILE A 268 -18.53 -22.90 13.79
C ILE A 268 -19.62 -23.51 12.93
N GLU A 269 -20.56 -24.16 13.59
CA GLU A 269 -21.73 -24.79 12.97
C GLU A 269 -23.02 -24.22 13.55
N GLY A 270 -23.99 -23.97 12.69
CA GLY A 270 -25.35 -23.60 13.05
C GLY A 270 -26.32 -24.71 12.68
N ASN A 271 -27.04 -25.28 13.64
CA ASN A 271 -27.90 -26.46 13.44
C ASN A 271 -27.19 -27.63 12.73
N GLY A 272 -25.93 -27.88 13.08
CA GLY A 272 -25.11 -28.97 12.52
C GLY A 272 -24.66 -28.76 11.07
N LYS A 273 -24.76 -27.54 10.54
CA LYS A 273 -24.22 -27.17 9.23
C LYS A 273 -23.09 -26.15 9.37
N PRO A 274 -22.06 -26.19 8.52
CA PRO A 274 -21.00 -25.18 8.54
C PRO A 274 -21.54 -23.77 8.32
N CYS A 275 -21.15 -22.83 9.18
CA CYS A 275 -21.45 -21.41 9.01
C CYS A 275 -20.54 -20.78 7.95
N LYS A 276 -20.98 -19.66 7.36
CA LYS A 276 -20.07 -18.76 6.63
C LYS A 276 -19.33 -17.88 7.63
N LEU A 277 -18.03 -17.72 7.45
CA LEU A 277 -17.16 -16.99 8.36
C LEU A 277 -16.60 -15.74 7.71
N ARG A 278 -16.54 -14.67 8.51
CA ARG A 278 -15.70 -13.49 8.30
C ARG A 278 -14.74 -13.39 9.46
N TYR A 279 -13.46 -13.21 9.19
CA TYR A 279 -12.48 -13.10 10.25
C TYR A 279 -11.51 -11.97 10.01
N SER A 280 -10.97 -11.46 11.11
CA SER A 280 -9.85 -10.53 11.13
C SER A 280 -8.99 -10.87 12.34
N TYR A 281 -7.68 -10.85 12.17
CA TYR A 281 -6.76 -11.04 13.27
C TYR A 281 -5.51 -10.19 13.13
N ASN A 282 -4.91 -9.90 14.26
CA ASN A 282 -3.65 -9.18 14.35
C ASN A 282 -2.76 -9.86 15.38
N THR A 283 -1.52 -10.10 14.98
CA THR A 283 -0.46 -10.58 15.85
C THR A 283 0.53 -9.42 15.97
N LEU A 284 0.50 -8.62 17.05
CA LEU A 284 1.48 -7.56 17.28
C LEU A 284 2.84 -8.22 17.60
N GLU A 285 3.53 -8.71 16.57
CA GLU A 285 4.79 -9.48 16.66
C GLU A 285 4.70 -10.69 17.59
N GLY A 286 3.52 -11.31 17.60
CA GLY A 286 3.22 -12.46 18.44
C GLY A 286 2.58 -12.10 19.78
N LYS A 287 2.82 -10.95 20.42
CA LYS A 287 2.16 -10.59 21.71
C LYS A 287 2.08 -9.06 21.93
N PRO A 288 0.89 -8.47 22.23
CA PRO A 288 -0.42 -9.11 22.33
C PRO A 288 -1.04 -9.34 20.94
N GLY A 289 -2.11 -10.13 20.88
CA GLY A 289 -2.84 -10.32 19.65
C GLY A 289 -4.29 -10.71 19.90
N ALA A 290 -5.09 -10.56 18.84
CA ALA A 290 -6.50 -10.91 18.87
C ALA A 290 -6.96 -11.46 17.52
N VAL A 291 -7.95 -12.35 17.57
CA VAL A 291 -8.70 -12.86 16.42
C VAL A 291 -10.17 -12.57 16.69
N ILE A 292 -10.89 -12.10 15.68
CA ILE A 292 -12.35 -11.96 15.70
C ILE A 292 -12.90 -12.76 14.52
N ILE A 293 -13.90 -13.59 14.78
CA ILE A 293 -14.63 -14.38 13.78
C ILE A 293 -16.11 -14.08 13.94
N GLY A 294 -16.74 -13.55 12.89
CA GLY A 294 -18.20 -13.47 12.78
C GLY A 294 -18.71 -14.64 11.94
N ALA A 295 -19.77 -15.28 12.39
CA ALA A 295 -20.40 -16.42 11.75
C ALA A 295 -21.84 -16.11 11.31
N GLU A 296 -22.23 -16.68 10.19
CA GLU A 296 -23.56 -16.57 9.60
C GLU A 296 -24.07 -17.95 9.21
N ASN A 297 -25.30 -18.27 9.61
CA ASN A 297 -26.02 -19.48 9.20
C ASN A 297 -27.21 -19.18 8.28
N SER A 298 -27.54 -17.91 8.04
CA SER A 298 -28.64 -17.47 7.17
C SER A 298 -28.15 -16.86 5.85
N THR A 299 -29.08 -16.28 5.07
CA THR A 299 -28.79 -15.67 3.77
C THR A 299 -28.59 -14.15 3.83
N ASN A 300 -28.75 -13.52 5.00
CA ASN A 300 -28.68 -12.05 5.11
C ASN A 300 -27.23 -11.50 5.16
N ASN A 301 -26.23 -12.37 5.36
CA ASN A 301 -24.79 -12.07 5.35
C ASN A 301 -24.39 -10.95 6.34
N ASN A 302 -25.00 -10.92 7.53
CA ASN A 302 -24.66 -9.96 8.57
C ASN A 302 -23.53 -10.48 9.50
N TYR A 303 -23.27 -11.80 9.49
CA TYR A 303 -22.22 -12.48 10.26
C TYR A 303 -22.31 -12.22 11.76
N ASN A 304 -23.53 -12.11 12.27
CA ASN A 304 -23.81 -11.80 13.66
C ASN A 304 -24.46 -12.94 14.43
N ASP A 305 -24.69 -14.11 13.82
CA ASP A 305 -25.31 -15.25 14.50
C ASP A 305 -24.41 -15.79 15.62
N SER A 306 -23.10 -15.79 15.40
CA SER A 306 -22.12 -16.02 16.45
C SER A 306 -20.88 -15.15 16.24
N ILE A 307 -20.27 -14.70 17.34
CA ILE A 307 -19.00 -13.98 17.33
C ILE A 307 -18.03 -14.72 18.22
N VAL A 308 -16.84 -15.04 17.72
CA VAL A 308 -15.76 -15.67 18.50
C VAL A 308 -14.58 -14.72 18.54
N ILE A 309 -14.12 -14.40 19.75
CA ILE A 309 -12.95 -13.55 20.00
C ILE A 309 -11.89 -14.38 20.69
N LEU A 310 -10.69 -14.41 20.14
CA LEU A 310 -9.51 -14.91 20.82
C LEU A 310 -8.60 -13.74 21.17
N HIS A 311 -7.94 -13.80 22.32
CA HIS A 311 -6.98 -12.79 22.73
C HIS A 311 -5.85 -13.41 23.56
N TRP A 312 -4.65 -12.84 23.44
CA TRP A 312 -3.44 -13.33 24.12
C TRP A 312 -2.39 -12.22 24.28
N PRO A 313 -1.35 -12.42 25.13
CA PRO A 313 -1.24 -13.49 26.14
C PRO A 313 -2.22 -13.27 27.30
N LEU A 314 -2.68 -14.37 27.90
CA LEU A 314 -3.22 -14.35 29.26
C LEU A 314 -2.10 -14.63 30.28
N LEU A 315 -2.26 -14.08 31.49
CA LEU A 315 -1.41 -14.39 32.64
C LEU A 315 -1.59 -15.84 33.13
#